data_AF-A0A3E0VI88-F1
#
_entry.id   AF-A0A3E0VI88-F1
#
_cell.length_a   1.000
_cell.length_b   1.000
_cell.length_c   1.000
_cell.angle_alpha   90.00
_cell.angle_beta   90.00
_cell.angle_gamma   90.00
#
_symmetry.space_group_name_H-M   'P 1'
#
loop_
_entity.id
_entity.type
_entity.pdbx_description
1 polymer ?
#
loop_
_entity_poly.entity_id
_entity_poly.type
_entity_poly.pdbx_seq_one_letter_code
_entity_poly.pdbx_strand_id
1 'polypeptide(L)'
;MHVGPAAAERDRAGCVALRRGTGCPRRGSRDGAAARGEPVSGESRASGAVEVTTESAVDPASPQHHAVVIIGAGQAGLSASWHLTQQGIEHVLLERGTIAHEWKDGRWDNFTLVTPNWQCRLPGHEYAGDDPDGFMKRDLVYDFVREYAELFGAPVRENVSVDQLTEGAAGGFALSTSAGPMTADNVIVATGGYHKPIIPASAERLPPWITQVHSSEYKNAGALPPGAVLVVGTGQSGAQIAEDLHLEGRKVHLAVGGAPRAPRFYRGRDSLDWLNEMGVYDIPVQLQPGGLAAREKTNHYFTGRDGGRDIDLRQFALEGMRLYGRLKRANGTSLQFAPNLAASLDYADSVAESIKNDIDRYIAREGIEAPTEAPYVPVWHPPFEATELDLAINEVSTIIWSIGYRADYSWIRVGVFDGLGQPTHTRGVTGIPGLYFLGLPWLHTWGSGRFAGIARDAEYVAGAIGGALGGSAAVAGAAAPAGTAPDDAEESTAVRQTVSSPAGA
;
A
#
# COMPACT_ATOMS: atom_id res chain seq x y z
N MET A 1 33.42 23.43 59.89
CA MET A 1 34.83 22.96 59.98
C MET A 1 34.91 21.75 59.06
N HIS A 2 35.67 21.68 57.97
CA HIS A 2 36.85 22.39 57.51
C HIS A 2 36.83 22.45 55.96
N VAL A 3 37.01 23.66 55.42
CA VAL A 3 37.87 24.04 54.28
C VAL A 3 37.61 23.43 52.88
N GLY A 4 37.00 24.22 51.98
CA GLY A 4 37.44 24.33 50.55
C GLY A 4 38.60 25.33 50.43
N PRO A 5 39.30 25.55 49.29
CA PRO A 5 38.74 25.89 47.95
C PRO A 5 39.54 25.17 46.80
N ALA A 6 39.35 25.34 45.48
CA ALA A 6 39.47 26.56 44.66
C ALA A 6 39.16 26.28 43.18
N ALA A 7 38.81 27.36 42.48
CA ALA A 7 38.54 27.47 41.05
C ALA A 7 39.79 27.89 40.23
N ALA A 8 39.79 27.60 38.93
CA ALA A 8 40.45 28.30 37.80
C ALA A 8 39.87 27.66 36.51
N GLU A 9 39.15 28.28 35.57
CA GLU A 9 39.28 29.49 34.73
C GLU A 9 40.39 29.49 33.64
N ARG A 10 39.92 29.47 32.35
CA ARG A 10 40.50 29.97 31.05
C ARG A 10 41.66 29.15 30.43
N ASP A 11 41.81 28.94 29.11
CA ASP A 11 41.48 29.64 27.84
C ASP A 11 41.06 28.62 26.75
N ARG A 12 40.15 28.86 25.78
CA ARG A 12 40.14 29.72 24.57
C ARG A 12 41.27 29.50 23.52
N ALA A 13 40.92 28.84 22.40
CA ALA A 13 41.21 29.13 20.98
C ALA A 13 41.01 27.83 20.16
N GLY A 14 40.49 27.80 18.92
CA GLY A 14 40.29 28.86 17.96
C GLY A 14 39.24 28.52 16.91
N CYS A 15 38.61 29.59 16.45
CA CYS A 15 37.68 29.69 15.33
C CYS A 15 38.50 29.78 14.03
N VAL A 16 38.14 29.01 13.00
CA VAL A 16 38.60 29.27 11.62
C VAL A 16 37.41 29.77 10.82
N ALA A 17 37.44 31.07 10.54
CA ALA A 17 36.61 31.75 9.57
C ALA A 17 37.26 31.66 8.18
N LEU A 18 36.48 31.29 7.16
CA LEU A 18 36.82 31.57 5.76
C LEU A 18 35.91 32.69 5.24
N ARG A 19 36.53 33.80 4.87
CA ARG A 19 35.90 34.96 4.23
C ARG A 19 36.20 34.95 2.72
N ARG A 20 35.12 35.23 1.97
CA ARG A 20 34.99 36.15 0.82
C ARG A 20 35.80 35.93 -0.47
N GLY A 21 35.04 35.84 -1.57
CA GLY A 21 35.31 36.48 -2.87
C GLY A 21 33.98 36.58 -3.64
N THR A 22 33.31 37.74 -3.69
CA THR A 22 33.34 38.78 -4.75
C THR A 22 33.04 38.27 -6.16
N GLY A 23 31.96 38.78 -6.77
CA GLY A 23 31.83 38.81 -8.24
C GLY A 23 30.40 38.67 -8.78
N CYS A 24 29.61 39.74 -8.72
CA CYS A 24 28.49 39.94 -9.66
C CYS A 24 29.03 40.67 -10.90
N PRO A 25 28.49 40.39 -12.09
CA PRO A 25 28.15 41.51 -12.96
C PRO A 25 26.73 41.39 -13.54
N ARG A 26 25.96 42.46 -13.34
CA ARG A 26 24.87 42.88 -14.23
C ARG A 26 25.45 43.55 -15.48
N ARG A 27 24.85 43.29 -16.64
CA ARG A 27 24.63 44.18 -17.83
C ARG A 27 24.06 43.29 -18.93
N GLY A 28 23.08 43.67 -19.75
CA GLY A 28 22.38 44.94 -19.91
C GLY A 28 21.18 44.76 -20.84
N SER A 29 20.28 45.74 -20.82
CA SER A 29 19.18 45.92 -21.75
C SER A 29 19.67 46.16 -23.18
N ARG A 30 18.81 45.89 -24.16
CA ARG A 30 18.56 46.83 -25.26
C ARG A 30 17.25 46.52 -26.00
N ASP A 31 16.63 47.62 -26.40
CA ASP A 31 15.32 47.81 -27.00
C ASP A 31 15.24 47.44 -28.48
N GLY A 32 13.99 47.42 -28.97
CA GLY A 32 13.59 47.74 -30.34
C GLY A 32 13.22 46.50 -31.18
N ALA A 33 12.25 46.53 -32.08
CA ALA A 33 11.21 47.47 -32.47
C ALA A 33 10.31 46.72 -33.47
N ALA A 34 9.02 47.07 -33.52
CA ALA A 34 8.08 46.54 -34.49
C ALA A 34 8.40 46.98 -35.93
N ALA A 35 8.10 46.12 -36.91
CA ALA A 35 7.76 46.57 -38.25
C ALA A 35 6.79 45.59 -38.93
N ARG A 36 5.63 46.14 -39.29
CA ARG A 36 4.61 45.54 -40.16
C ARG A 36 5.10 45.56 -41.62
N GLY A 37 4.67 44.58 -42.40
CA GLY A 37 4.74 44.60 -43.86
C GLY A 37 3.84 43.53 -44.47
N GLU A 38 2.64 43.94 -44.91
CA GLU A 38 1.86 43.25 -45.95
C GLU A 38 2.18 43.87 -47.33
N PRO A 39 1.57 43.43 -48.46
CA PRO A 39 1.68 42.12 -49.11
C PRO A 39 2.12 42.29 -50.58
N VAL A 40 2.44 41.19 -51.29
CA VAL A 40 2.59 41.21 -52.76
C VAL A 40 1.80 40.07 -53.39
N SER A 41 0.96 40.47 -54.35
CA SER A 41 0.09 39.69 -55.23
C SER A 41 0.84 38.96 -56.35
N GLY A 42 0.34 37.81 -56.81
CA GLY A 42 0.73 37.19 -58.09
C GLY A 42 0.12 35.81 -58.35
N GLU A 43 -0.54 35.66 -59.50
CA GLU A 43 -1.51 34.61 -59.89
C GLU A 43 -1.00 33.18 -60.20
N SER A 44 -1.94 32.23 -60.00
CA SER A 44 -2.38 31.10 -60.86
C SER A 44 -1.43 29.97 -61.29
N ARG A 45 -1.79 28.73 -60.91
CA ARG A 45 -2.02 27.62 -61.85
C ARG A 45 -2.83 26.47 -61.24
N ALA A 46 -3.63 25.85 -62.08
CA ALA A 46 -4.64 24.83 -61.77
C ALA A 46 -4.09 23.39 -61.73
N SER A 47 -4.95 22.53 -61.17
CA SER A 47 -5.12 21.09 -61.44
C SER A 47 -4.41 20.10 -60.50
N GLY A 48 -5.24 19.31 -59.83
CA GLY A 48 -4.85 18.17 -58.99
C GLY A 48 -5.94 17.92 -57.96
N ALA A 49 -7.06 17.32 -58.38
CA ALA A 49 -8.04 16.78 -57.45
C ALA A 49 -7.36 15.64 -56.68
N VAL A 50 -6.95 15.92 -55.44
CA VAL A 50 -6.63 14.90 -54.45
C VAL A 50 -7.95 14.62 -53.74
N GLU A 51 -8.48 13.41 -53.93
CA GLU A 51 -9.52 12.89 -53.04
C GLU A 51 -8.94 12.88 -51.64
N VAL A 52 -9.34 13.88 -50.85
CA VAL A 52 -9.21 13.85 -49.41
C VAL A 52 -10.18 12.76 -48.96
N THR A 53 -9.67 11.57 -48.71
CA THR A 53 -10.35 10.59 -47.87
C THR A 53 -10.62 11.29 -46.57
N THR A 54 -11.87 11.70 -46.38
CA THR A 54 -12.36 12.18 -45.09
C THR A 54 -12.16 11.05 -44.11
N GLU A 55 -11.11 11.18 -43.30
CA GLU A 55 -10.94 10.43 -42.07
C GLU A 55 -12.26 10.58 -41.31
N SER A 56 -12.94 9.45 -41.12
CA SER A 56 -14.23 9.39 -40.42
C SER A 56 -14.08 10.13 -39.11
N ALA A 57 -14.80 11.25 -38.97
CA ALA A 57 -14.88 11.97 -37.72
C ALA A 57 -15.38 10.98 -36.66
N VAL A 58 -14.50 10.61 -35.73
CA VAL A 58 -14.88 9.85 -34.55
C VAL A 58 -15.94 10.67 -33.85
N ASP A 59 -17.16 10.14 -33.79
CA ASP A 59 -18.25 10.76 -33.04
C ASP A 59 -17.75 10.97 -31.61
N PRO A 60 -17.68 12.20 -31.08
CA PRO A 60 -17.17 12.48 -29.74
C PRO A 60 -17.99 11.78 -28.63
N ALA A 61 -19.13 11.17 -28.97
CA ALA A 61 -19.94 10.32 -28.10
C ALA A 61 -19.59 8.81 -28.16
N SER A 62 -18.73 8.37 -29.09
CA SER A 62 -18.31 6.96 -29.15
C SER A 62 -17.35 6.65 -28.01
N PRO A 63 -17.64 5.63 -27.17
CA PRO A 63 -16.77 5.30 -26.04
C PRO A 63 -15.38 4.91 -26.54
N GLN A 64 -14.35 5.43 -25.89
CA GLN A 64 -12.96 5.07 -26.21
C GLN A 64 -12.73 3.61 -25.81
N HIS A 65 -12.33 2.78 -26.79
CA HIS A 65 -12.10 1.36 -26.58
C HIS A 65 -10.62 1.04 -26.37
N HIS A 66 -10.32 0.12 -25.46
CA HIS A 66 -8.98 -0.36 -25.14
C HIS A 66 -8.95 -1.89 -24.98
N ALA A 67 -7.86 -2.55 -25.34
CA ALA A 67 -7.72 -3.99 -25.11
C ALA A 67 -7.65 -4.32 -23.60
N VAL A 68 -6.97 -3.48 -22.82
CA VAL A 68 -6.90 -3.61 -21.35
C VAL A 68 -7.04 -2.25 -20.67
N VAL A 69 -7.93 -2.14 -19.69
CA VAL A 69 -7.97 -1.00 -18.75
C VAL A 69 -7.49 -1.44 -17.38
N ILE A 70 -6.51 -0.73 -16.82
CA ILE A 70 -6.06 -0.92 -15.45
C ILE A 70 -6.61 0.23 -14.60
N ILE A 71 -7.27 -0.09 -13.49
CA ILE A 71 -7.89 0.91 -12.60
C ILE A 71 -7.02 1.05 -11.35
N GLY A 72 -6.29 2.16 -11.27
CA GLY A 72 -5.31 2.49 -10.22
C GLY A 72 -3.87 2.46 -10.75
N ALA A 73 -3.12 3.55 -10.52
CA ALA A 73 -1.71 3.70 -10.88
C ALA A 73 -0.79 3.76 -9.65
N GLY A 74 -1.09 2.91 -8.66
CA GLY A 74 -0.15 2.55 -7.60
C GLY A 74 0.82 1.45 -8.03
N GLN A 75 1.58 0.88 -7.08
CA GLN A 75 2.60 -0.14 -7.40
C GLN A 75 2.03 -1.39 -8.11
N ALA A 76 0.78 -1.75 -7.83
CA ALA A 76 0.10 -2.90 -8.44
C ALA A 76 -0.20 -2.65 -9.92
N GLY A 77 -0.89 -1.55 -10.24
CA GLY A 77 -1.26 -1.22 -11.61
C GLY A 77 -0.05 -0.97 -12.51
N LEU A 78 0.97 -0.25 -11.99
CA LEU A 78 2.21 -0.03 -12.72
C LEU A 78 2.99 -1.32 -12.98
N SER A 79 3.00 -2.27 -12.02
CA SER A 79 3.63 -3.59 -12.24
C SER A 79 2.94 -4.36 -13.36
N ALA A 80 1.60 -4.39 -13.39
CA ALA A 80 0.86 -5.02 -14.48
C ALA A 80 1.10 -4.33 -15.83
N SER A 81 1.08 -2.99 -15.85
CA SER A 81 1.36 -2.20 -17.04
C SER A 81 2.75 -2.46 -17.62
N TRP A 82 3.77 -2.62 -16.78
CA TRP A 82 5.11 -3.00 -17.24
C TRP A 82 5.09 -4.34 -17.98
N HIS A 83 4.48 -5.38 -17.41
CA HIS A 83 4.41 -6.69 -18.06
C HIS A 83 3.61 -6.64 -19.37
N LEU A 84 2.50 -5.90 -19.42
CA LEU A 84 1.71 -5.74 -20.65
C LEU A 84 2.51 -4.98 -21.72
N THR A 85 3.30 -3.97 -21.33
CA THR A 85 4.22 -3.25 -22.23
C THR A 85 5.24 -4.20 -22.83
N GLN A 86 5.89 -5.04 -22.00
CA GLN A 86 6.87 -6.03 -22.47
C GLN A 86 6.26 -7.08 -23.40
N GLN A 87 4.96 -7.34 -23.28
CA GLN A 87 4.21 -8.27 -24.14
C GLN A 87 3.62 -7.59 -25.38
N GLY A 88 3.75 -6.27 -25.54
CA GLY A 88 3.18 -5.52 -26.65
C GLY A 88 1.64 -5.44 -26.62
N ILE A 89 1.02 -5.59 -25.45
CA ILE A 89 -0.43 -5.53 -25.28
C ILE A 89 -0.85 -4.08 -25.02
N GLU A 90 -1.75 -3.55 -25.86
CA GLU A 90 -2.31 -2.21 -25.70
C GLU A 90 -3.10 -2.10 -24.38
N HIS A 91 -2.84 -1.04 -23.63
CA HIS A 91 -3.52 -0.81 -22.37
C HIS A 91 -3.44 0.66 -21.94
N VAL A 92 -4.32 1.04 -21.02
CA VAL A 92 -4.32 2.34 -20.34
C VAL A 92 -4.47 2.15 -18.83
N LEU A 93 -3.80 2.98 -18.02
CA LEU A 93 -4.07 3.06 -16.59
C LEU A 93 -4.90 4.30 -16.29
N LEU A 94 -5.95 4.15 -15.48
CA LEU A 94 -6.78 5.24 -14.98
C LEU A 94 -6.50 5.44 -13.50
N GLU A 95 -6.06 6.65 -13.12
CA GLU A 95 -5.77 7.01 -11.74
C GLU A 95 -6.64 8.20 -11.33
N ARG A 96 -7.36 8.06 -10.21
CA ARG A 96 -8.26 9.11 -9.71
C ARG A 96 -7.47 10.33 -9.25
N GLY A 97 -6.33 10.11 -8.60
CA GLY A 97 -5.44 11.18 -8.17
C GLY A 97 -4.26 11.30 -9.13
N THR A 98 -3.07 11.25 -8.54
CA THR A 98 -1.80 11.26 -9.25
C THR A 98 -1.13 9.87 -9.12
N ILE A 99 -0.20 9.51 -10.01
CA ILE A 99 0.63 8.30 -9.85
C ILE A 99 1.22 8.27 -8.44
N ALA A 100 1.09 7.13 -7.76
CA ALA A 100 1.53 6.95 -6.38
C ALA A 100 0.88 7.90 -5.34
N HIS A 101 -0.32 8.43 -5.61
CA HIS A 101 -1.02 9.40 -4.76
C HIS A 101 -1.03 9.02 -3.28
N GLU A 102 -1.38 7.77 -2.96
CA GLU A 102 -1.46 7.29 -1.58
C GLU A 102 -0.13 7.36 -0.81
N TRP A 103 1.02 7.33 -1.51
CA TRP A 103 2.33 7.46 -0.86
C TRP A 103 2.62 8.91 -0.48
N LYS A 104 2.37 9.87 -1.38
CA LYS A 104 2.67 11.29 -1.15
C LYS A 104 1.58 11.99 -0.35
N ASP A 105 0.34 11.84 -0.80
CA ASP A 105 -0.82 12.57 -0.30
C ASP A 105 -1.59 11.78 0.77
N GLY A 106 -1.41 10.46 0.86
CA GLY A 106 -2.08 9.61 1.87
C GLY A 106 -1.27 9.35 3.15
N ARG A 107 0.02 9.73 3.19
CA ARG A 107 0.92 9.50 4.33
C ARG A 107 1.33 10.77 5.06
N TRP A 108 1.72 10.62 6.32
CA TRP A 108 2.25 11.70 7.17
C TRP A 108 3.71 12.00 6.81
N ASP A 109 4.21 13.16 7.23
CA ASP A 109 5.51 13.70 6.79
C ASP A 109 6.69 12.82 7.25
N ASN A 110 6.61 12.31 8.48
CA ASN A 110 7.60 11.38 9.03
C ASN A 110 7.36 9.91 8.63
N PHE A 111 6.45 9.65 7.68
CA PHE A 111 6.20 8.28 7.24
C PHE A 111 7.49 7.67 6.68
N THR A 112 7.78 6.46 7.12
CA THR A 112 8.94 5.69 6.72
C THR A 112 8.49 4.25 6.50
N LEU A 113 9.01 3.60 5.45
CA LEU A 113 8.74 2.20 5.20
C LEU A 113 9.10 1.34 6.41
N VAL A 114 8.39 0.23 6.55
CA VAL A 114 8.65 -0.74 7.61
C VAL A 114 9.45 -1.93 7.08
N THR A 115 9.53 -2.08 5.76
CA THR A 115 10.37 -3.06 5.08
C THR A 115 11.70 -2.42 4.68
N PRO A 116 12.82 -3.15 4.78
CA PRO A 116 14.10 -2.68 4.28
C PRO A 116 14.03 -2.28 2.80
N ASN A 117 14.88 -1.35 2.39
CA ASN A 117 14.92 -0.82 1.04
C ASN A 117 15.20 -1.89 -0.02
N TRP A 118 15.96 -2.94 0.30
CA TRP A 118 16.20 -4.05 -0.62
C TRP A 118 14.92 -4.81 -1.01
N GLN A 119 13.80 -4.67 -0.27
CA GLN A 119 12.49 -5.22 -0.64
C GLN A 119 11.73 -4.36 -1.65
N CYS A 120 12.20 -3.15 -1.96
CA CYS A 120 11.65 -2.31 -3.02
C CYS A 120 12.11 -2.83 -4.37
N ARG A 121 11.40 -3.86 -4.85
CA ARG A 121 11.63 -4.51 -6.15
C ARG A 121 10.32 -4.51 -6.93
N LEU A 122 10.29 -3.74 -8.00
CA LEU A 122 9.25 -3.77 -9.02
C LEU A 122 9.82 -4.46 -10.28
N PRO A 123 8.97 -4.98 -11.18
CA PRO A 123 9.45 -5.61 -12.41
C PRO A 123 10.41 -4.71 -13.20
N GLY A 124 11.68 -5.11 -13.32
CA GLY A 124 12.68 -4.31 -14.04
C GLY A 124 13.14 -3.02 -13.32
N HIS A 125 12.75 -2.80 -12.05
CA HIS A 125 13.15 -1.63 -11.27
C HIS A 125 13.32 -1.97 -9.79
N GLU A 126 14.58 -2.01 -9.35
CA GLU A 126 14.95 -2.35 -7.98
C GLU A 126 15.58 -1.14 -7.29
N TYR A 127 15.56 -1.15 -5.97
CA TYR A 127 16.25 -0.14 -5.18
C TYR A 127 17.75 -0.10 -5.52
N ALA A 128 18.23 1.06 -5.92
CA ALA A 128 19.62 1.29 -6.33
C ALA A 128 20.37 2.30 -5.43
N GLY A 129 19.82 2.64 -4.27
CA GLY A 129 20.46 3.52 -3.30
C GLY A 129 21.58 2.84 -2.51
N ASP A 130 22.25 3.61 -1.66
CA ASP A 130 23.43 3.19 -0.89
C ASP A 130 23.10 2.57 0.48
N ASP A 131 21.83 2.58 0.89
CA ASP A 131 21.35 2.05 2.17
C ASP A 131 20.28 0.96 1.97
N PRO A 132 20.65 -0.26 1.53
CA PRO A 132 19.70 -1.34 1.27
C PRO A 132 18.98 -1.84 2.53
N ASP A 133 19.62 -1.74 3.70
CA ASP A 133 19.07 -2.20 4.98
C ASP A 133 18.28 -1.12 5.72
N GLY A 134 18.39 0.13 5.30
CA GLY A 134 17.59 1.23 5.80
C GLY A 134 16.15 1.23 5.31
N PHE A 135 15.47 2.36 5.58
CA PHE A 135 14.04 2.51 5.34
C PHE A 135 13.73 3.83 4.63
N MET A 136 13.19 3.74 3.42
CA MET A 136 12.84 4.92 2.62
C MET A 136 11.75 5.73 3.32
N LYS A 137 11.99 7.04 3.40
CA LYS A 137 10.99 8.02 3.80
C LYS A 137 9.94 8.19 2.71
N ARG A 138 8.78 8.73 3.08
CA ARG A 138 7.63 8.98 2.21
C ARG A 138 8.00 9.47 0.81
N ASP A 139 8.77 10.55 0.73
CA ASP A 139 9.06 11.22 -0.53
C ASP A 139 9.97 10.35 -1.43
N LEU A 140 10.92 9.61 -0.85
CA LEU A 140 11.74 8.65 -1.60
C LEU A 140 10.92 7.48 -2.15
N VAL A 141 9.89 7.03 -1.41
CA VAL A 141 8.97 5.99 -1.92
C VAL A 141 8.14 6.53 -3.09
N TYR A 142 7.68 7.79 -2.99
CA TYR A 142 6.96 8.44 -4.07
C TYR A 142 7.85 8.57 -5.32
N ASP A 143 9.09 9.03 -5.16
CA ASP A 143 10.06 9.17 -6.25
C ASP A 143 10.35 7.81 -6.90
N PHE A 144 10.61 6.76 -6.11
CA PHE A 144 10.82 5.39 -6.60
C PHE A 144 9.67 4.89 -7.50
N VAL A 145 8.41 5.12 -7.11
CA VAL A 145 7.26 4.67 -7.92
C VAL A 145 7.04 5.57 -9.15
N ARG A 146 7.35 6.88 -9.04
CA ARG A 146 7.27 7.82 -10.16
C ARG A 146 8.32 7.51 -11.24
N GLU A 147 9.56 7.35 -10.84
CA GLU A 147 10.68 6.96 -11.71
C GLU A 147 10.37 5.63 -12.42
N TYR A 148 9.75 4.69 -11.72
CA TYR A 148 9.30 3.43 -12.32
C TYR A 148 8.29 3.63 -13.45
N ALA A 149 7.30 4.52 -13.28
CA ALA A 149 6.34 4.82 -14.33
C ALA A 149 7.00 5.51 -15.55
N GLU A 150 7.99 6.37 -15.31
CA GLU A 150 8.74 7.07 -16.36
C GLU A 150 9.65 6.12 -17.15
N LEU A 151 10.24 5.12 -16.49
CA LEU A 151 11.19 4.16 -17.07
C LEU A 151 10.71 3.52 -18.40
N PHE A 152 9.41 3.24 -18.50
CA PHE A 152 8.81 2.60 -19.67
C PHE A 152 7.70 3.46 -20.31
N GLY A 153 7.56 4.71 -19.90
CA GLY A 153 6.52 5.62 -20.41
C GLY A 153 5.11 5.11 -20.17
N ALA A 154 4.81 4.71 -18.93
CA ALA A 154 3.53 4.11 -18.57
C ALA A 154 2.32 4.94 -19.08
N PRO A 155 1.33 4.33 -19.77
CA PRO A 155 0.20 5.06 -20.36
C PRO A 155 -0.85 5.43 -19.30
N VAL A 156 -0.46 6.26 -18.33
CA VAL A 156 -1.30 6.67 -17.21
C VAL A 156 -2.12 7.91 -17.55
N ARG A 157 -3.41 7.88 -17.24
CA ARG A 157 -4.29 9.05 -17.20
C ARG A 157 -4.60 9.39 -15.75
N GLU A 158 -3.87 10.37 -15.22
CA GLU A 158 -4.11 10.94 -13.90
C GLU A 158 -5.41 11.77 -13.87
N ASN A 159 -5.98 11.96 -12.69
CA ASN A 159 -7.23 12.68 -12.44
C ASN A 159 -8.46 12.12 -13.18
N VAL A 160 -8.47 10.81 -13.46
CA VAL A 160 -9.61 10.09 -14.07
C VAL A 160 -10.19 9.10 -13.06
N SER A 161 -11.37 9.43 -12.51
CA SER A 161 -12.11 8.49 -11.66
C SER A 161 -12.87 7.50 -12.53
N VAL A 162 -12.92 6.23 -12.08
CA VAL A 162 -13.89 5.25 -12.60
C VAL A 162 -15.04 5.16 -11.60
N ASP A 163 -16.22 5.60 -12.02
CA ASP A 163 -17.38 5.72 -11.16
C ASP A 163 -18.31 4.49 -11.28
N GLN A 164 -18.20 3.75 -12.38
CA GLN A 164 -18.96 2.51 -12.60
C GLN A 164 -18.23 1.58 -13.58
N LEU A 165 -18.31 0.28 -13.31
CA LEU A 165 -17.87 -0.81 -14.19
C LEU A 165 -19.02 -1.81 -14.38
N THR A 166 -19.39 -2.13 -15.60
CA THR A 166 -20.42 -3.13 -15.96
C THR A 166 -19.94 -4.03 -17.09
N GLU A 167 -20.62 -5.16 -17.29
CA GLU A 167 -20.46 -5.94 -18.52
C GLU A 167 -20.91 -5.11 -19.74
N GLY A 168 -20.16 -5.23 -20.84
CA GLY A 168 -20.43 -4.53 -22.09
C GLY A 168 -21.53 -5.22 -22.90
N ALA A 169 -22.37 -4.45 -23.59
CA ALA A 169 -23.47 -4.99 -24.40
C ALA A 169 -23.01 -5.90 -25.56
N ALA A 170 -21.78 -5.73 -26.02
CA ALA A 170 -21.17 -6.52 -27.10
C ALA A 170 -20.10 -7.52 -26.58
N GLY A 171 -20.08 -7.78 -25.27
CA GLY A 171 -18.97 -8.45 -24.59
C GLY A 171 -17.99 -7.45 -23.96
N GLY A 172 -17.01 -7.97 -23.21
CA GLY A 172 -16.07 -7.15 -22.45
C GLY A 172 -16.75 -6.32 -21.36
N PHE A 173 -16.26 -5.10 -21.16
CA PHE A 173 -16.64 -4.21 -20.08
C PHE A 173 -16.96 -2.79 -20.59
N ALA A 174 -17.88 -2.12 -19.90
CA ALA A 174 -18.16 -0.71 -20.06
C ALA A 174 -17.83 0.03 -18.76
N LEU A 175 -17.16 1.17 -18.87
CA LEU A 175 -16.73 2.00 -17.76
C LEU A 175 -17.35 3.39 -17.88
N SER A 176 -17.91 3.89 -16.78
CA SER A 176 -18.23 5.31 -16.63
C SER A 176 -17.06 5.98 -15.94
N THR A 177 -16.48 7.01 -16.55
CA THR A 177 -15.35 7.75 -16.00
C THR A 177 -15.60 9.25 -16.00
N SER A 178 -14.85 9.99 -15.18
CA SER A 178 -14.88 11.46 -15.21
C SER A 178 -14.42 12.07 -16.54
N ALA A 179 -13.72 11.30 -17.38
CA ALA A 179 -13.24 11.70 -18.70
C ALA A 179 -14.13 11.19 -19.86
N GLY A 180 -15.33 10.68 -19.55
CA GLY A 180 -16.27 10.13 -20.52
C GLY A 180 -16.35 8.60 -20.47
N PRO A 181 -17.28 7.99 -21.22
CA PRO A 181 -17.44 6.55 -21.25
C PRO A 181 -16.29 5.86 -21.98
N MET A 182 -15.89 4.68 -21.49
CA MET A 182 -14.88 3.82 -22.11
C MET A 182 -15.37 2.38 -22.19
N THR A 183 -14.79 1.58 -23.08
CA THR A 183 -14.99 0.14 -23.12
C THR A 183 -13.65 -0.59 -23.10
N ALA A 184 -13.65 -1.82 -22.59
CA ALA A 184 -12.45 -2.63 -22.56
C ALA A 184 -12.74 -4.13 -22.74
N ASP A 185 -11.84 -4.86 -23.38
CA ASP A 185 -11.94 -6.33 -23.43
C ASP A 185 -11.56 -6.94 -22.07
N ASN A 186 -10.55 -6.37 -21.42
CA ASN A 186 -10.04 -6.82 -20.13
C ASN A 186 -9.94 -5.64 -19.16
N VAL A 187 -10.20 -5.90 -17.88
CA VAL A 187 -10.07 -4.92 -16.79
C VAL A 187 -9.27 -5.51 -15.64
N ILE A 188 -8.23 -4.79 -15.22
CA ILE A 188 -7.48 -5.08 -13.98
C ILE A 188 -7.88 -4.05 -12.92
N VAL A 189 -8.52 -4.49 -11.85
CA VAL A 189 -8.83 -3.66 -10.69
C VAL A 189 -7.62 -3.66 -9.74
N ALA A 190 -6.88 -2.55 -9.72
CA ALA A 190 -5.64 -2.36 -8.97
C ALA A 190 -5.75 -1.24 -7.92
N THR A 191 -6.94 -1.00 -7.38
CA THR A 191 -7.24 0.08 -6.42
C THR A 191 -6.87 -0.23 -4.97
N GLY A 192 -6.35 -1.43 -4.69
CA GLY A 192 -6.14 -1.93 -3.33
C GLY A 192 -7.47 -2.20 -2.60
N GLY A 193 -7.46 -2.21 -1.26
CA GLY A 193 -8.65 -2.47 -0.43
C GLY A 193 -8.95 -1.40 0.62
N TYR A 194 -8.17 -0.32 0.66
CA TYR A 194 -8.26 0.72 1.69
C TYR A 194 -9.10 1.92 1.22
N HIS A 195 -10.37 1.68 0.87
CA HIS A 195 -11.18 2.70 0.17
C HIS A 195 -11.92 3.65 1.12
N LYS A 196 -12.63 3.11 2.11
CA LYS A 196 -13.46 3.89 3.02
C LYS A 196 -12.88 3.85 4.43
N PRO A 197 -12.32 4.96 4.94
CA PRO A 197 -11.94 5.10 6.35
C PRO A 197 -13.05 4.62 7.30
N ILE A 198 -12.68 3.83 8.32
CA ILE A 198 -13.64 3.44 9.36
C ILE A 198 -13.64 4.52 10.44
N ILE A 199 -14.78 5.18 10.60
CA ILE A 199 -15.08 6.06 11.73
C ILE A 199 -16.20 5.39 12.54
N PRO A 200 -16.05 5.20 13.87
CA PRO A 200 -17.05 4.50 14.66
C PRO A 200 -18.28 5.40 14.87
N ALA A 201 -19.49 4.84 14.93
CA ALA A 201 -20.71 5.62 15.16
C ALA A 201 -20.70 6.42 16.49
N SER A 202 -19.85 6.06 17.45
CA SER A 202 -19.65 6.85 18.66
C SER A 202 -18.94 8.19 18.42
N ALA A 203 -18.29 8.38 17.27
CA ALA A 203 -17.66 9.63 16.84
C ALA A 203 -18.65 10.80 16.78
N GLU A 204 -19.90 10.54 16.37
CA GLU A 204 -20.97 11.55 16.28
C GLU A 204 -21.43 12.06 17.65
N ARG A 205 -21.12 11.32 18.72
CA ARG A 205 -21.48 11.67 20.11
C ARG A 205 -20.39 12.45 20.83
N LEU A 206 -19.28 12.74 20.16
CA LEU A 206 -18.20 13.52 20.73
C LEU A 206 -18.54 15.02 20.70
N PRO A 207 -17.99 15.81 21.64
CA PRO A 207 -18.20 17.24 21.64
C PRO A 207 -17.67 17.90 20.35
N PRO A 208 -18.32 18.96 19.86
CA PRO A 208 -17.96 19.59 18.58
C PRO A 208 -16.57 20.25 18.57
N TRP A 209 -15.96 20.46 19.75
CA TRP A 209 -14.61 21.03 19.88
C TRP A 209 -13.50 19.98 19.76
N ILE A 210 -13.82 18.68 19.73
CA ILE A 210 -12.85 17.63 19.46
C ILE A 210 -12.58 17.55 17.96
N THR A 211 -11.32 17.77 17.58
CA THR A 211 -10.88 17.50 16.21
C THR A 211 -10.77 16.00 16.00
N GLN A 212 -11.40 15.49 14.95
CA GLN A 212 -11.40 14.07 14.61
C GLN A 212 -10.70 13.89 13.28
N VAL A 213 -9.70 13.00 13.22
CA VAL A 213 -8.85 12.78 12.05
C VAL A 213 -8.75 11.27 11.82
N HIS A 214 -8.94 10.80 10.59
CA HIS A 214 -8.57 9.42 10.28
C HIS A 214 -7.06 9.30 10.05
N SER A 215 -6.46 8.12 10.27
CA SER A 215 -5.02 7.91 10.04
C SER A 215 -4.51 8.30 8.63
N SER A 216 -5.36 8.27 7.60
CA SER A 216 -5.04 8.77 6.24
C SER A 216 -4.91 10.29 6.14
N GLU A 217 -5.55 11.01 7.04
CA GLU A 217 -5.62 12.48 7.04
C GLU A 217 -4.57 13.10 7.98
N TYR A 218 -3.96 12.29 8.84
CA TYR A 218 -2.86 12.73 9.71
C TYR A 218 -1.62 13.11 8.88
N LYS A 219 -1.05 14.30 9.15
CA LYS A 219 0.13 14.83 8.43
C LYS A 219 1.37 14.98 9.30
N ASN A 220 1.23 15.61 10.45
CA ASN A 220 2.29 15.76 11.44
C ASN A 220 1.68 16.29 12.74
N ALA A 221 2.46 16.24 13.83
CA ALA A 221 2.03 16.68 15.15
C ALA A 221 1.69 18.18 15.21
N GLY A 222 2.36 19.01 14.41
CA GLY A 222 2.20 20.46 14.36
C GLY A 222 0.91 20.93 13.66
N ALA A 223 0.34 20.10 12.78
CA ALA A 223 -0.92 20.36 12.11
C ALA A 223 -2.14 20.17 13.02
N LEU A 224 -1.98 19.52 14.18
CA LEU A 224 -3.06 19.27 15.13
C LEU A 224 -3.23 20.44 16.11
N PRO A 225 -4.47 20.78 16.51
CA PRO A 225 -4.72 21.79 17.55
C PRO A 225 -3.90 21.51 18.83
N PRO A 226 -3.52 22.55 19.60
CA PRO A 226 -2.85 22.37 20.88
C PRO A 226 -3.64 21.43 21.82
N GLY A 227 -2.94 20.67 22.67
CA GLY A 227 -3.55 19.74 23.63
C GLY A 227 -3.05 18.29 23.51
N ALA A 228 -3.63 17.40 24.30
CA ALA A 228 -3.36 15.97 24.22
C ALA A 228 -4.04 15.34 23.00
N VAL A 229 -3.49 14.23 22.51
CA VAL A 229 -4.01 13.48 21.37
C VAL A 229 -4.36 12.07 21.82
N LEU A 230 -5.56 11.61 21.52
CA LEU A 230 -5.96 10.21 21.66
C LEU A 230 -5.83 9.50 20.32
N VAL A 231 -4.97 8.49 20.23
CA VAL A 231 -4.91 7.57 19.10
C VAL A 231 -5.73 6.32 19.42
N VAL A 232 -6.64 5.94 18.53
CA VAL A 232 -7.50 4.76 18.72
C VAL A 232 -7.11 3.68 17.72
N GLY A 233 -6.63 2.54 18.25
CA GLY A 233 -6.18 1.39 17.46
C GLY A 233 -4.65 1.32 17.36
N THR A 234 -4.11 0.11 17.51
CA THR A 234 -2.65 -0.17 17.54
C THR A 234 -2.18 -1.02 16.37
N GLY A 235 -2.96 -1.11 15.28
CA GLY A 235 -2.42 -1.63 14.02
C GLY A 235 -1.24 -0.75 13.55
N GLN A 236 -0.56 -1.17 12.48
CA GLN A 236 0.65 -0.51 11.95
C GLN A 236 0.60 1.03 12.01
N SER A 237 -0.39 1.66 11.37
CA SER A 237 -0.51 3.12 11.35
C SER A 237 -0.70 3.72 12.75
N GLY A 238 -1.54 3.12 13.59
CA GLY A 238 -1.83 3.65 14.92
C GLY A 238 -0.61 3.60 15.84
N ALA A 239 0.16 2.52 15.79
CA ALA A 239 1.41 2.40 16.54
C ALA A 239 2.46 3.42 16.07
N GLN A 240 2.65 3.56 14.74
CA GLN A 240 3.60 4.52 14.19
C GLN A 240 3.19 5.99 14.41
N ILE A 241 1.90 6.31 14.32
CA ILE A 241 1.40 7.67 14.59
C ILE A 241 1.51 7.99 16.08
N ALA A 242 1.22 7.03 16.98
CA ALA A 242 1.43 7.23 18.41
C ALA A 242 2.91 7.46 18.75
N GLU A 243 3.82 6.69 18.14
CA GLU A 243 5.26 6.92 18.22
C GLU A 243 5.64 8.31 17.68
N ASP A 244 5.14 8.70 16.51
CA ASP A 244 5.42 9.99 15.89
C ASP A 244 5.02 11.15 16.81
N LEU A 245 3.79 11.14 17.32
CA LEU A 245 3.31 12.15 18.26
C LEU A 245 4.15 12.20 19.55
N HIS A 246 4.55 11.05 20.07
CA HIS A 246 5.36 10.94 21.29
C HIS A 246 6.76 11.54 21.10
N LEU A 247 7.43 11.20 19.99
CA LEU A 247 8.74 11.75 19.63
C LEU A 247 8.69 13.27 19.37
N GLU A 248 7.60 13.77 18.80
CA GLU A 248 7.34 15.20 18.62
C GLU A 248 6.89 15.91 19.92
N GLY A 249 6.92 15.21 21.06
CA GLY A 249 6.67 15.78 22.40
C GLY A 249 5.21 16.05 22.73
N ARG A 250 4.25 15.47 21.98
CA ARG A 250 2.83 15.58 22.31
C ARG A 250 2.48 14.66 23.47
N LYS A 251 1.54 15.09 24.30
CA LYS A 251 0.91 14.21 25.30
C LYS A 251 -0.03 13.23 24.59
N VAL A 252 0.34 11.94 24.61
CA VAL A 252 -0.40 10.89 23.89
C VAL A 252 -1.20 10.01 24.85
N HIS A 253 -2.46 9.79 24.49
CA HIS A 253 -3.30 8.72 25.00
C HIS A 253 -3.47 7.68 23.88
N LEU A 254 -3.38 6.39 24.18
CA LEU A 254 -3.46 5.32 23.19
C LEU A 254 -4.45 4.23 23.63
N ALA A 255 -5.48 4.00 22.82
CA ALA A 255 -6.42 2.89 23.03
C ALA A 255 -5.92 1.64 22.30
N VAL A 256 -5.47 0.66 23.08
CA VAL A 256 -4.79 -0.55 22.60
C VAL A 256 -5.81 -1.58 22.10
N GLY A 257 -5.57 -2.08 20.89
CA GLY A 257 -6.33 -3.18 20.28
C GLY A 257 -5.56 -4.51 20.31
N GLY A 258 -6.09 -5.53 19.65
CA GLY A 258 -5.46 -6.85 19.55
C GLY A 258 -4.35 -6.94 18.49
N ALA A 259 -3.77 -5.82 18.07
CA ALA A 259 -2.70 -5.83 17.07
C ALA A 259 -1.40 -6.37 17.69
N PRO A 260 -0.72 -7.34 17.06
CA PRO A 260 0.52 -7.88 17.58
C PRO A 260 1.72 -6.99 17.25
N ARG A 261 2.81 -7.14 18.01
CA ARG A 261 4.11 -6.53 17.71
C ARG A 261 5.07 -7.56 17.12
N ALA A 262 6.12 -7.08 16.48
CA ALA A 262 7.25 -7.91 16.08
C ALA A 262 8.56 -7.22 16.48
N PRO A 263 9.62 -7.98 16.75
CA PRO A 263 10.95 -7.40 16.97
C PRO A 263 11.43 -6.77 15.67
N ARG A 264 12.00 -5.56 15.73
CA ARG A 264 12.65 -4.93 14.56
C ARG A 264 13.93 -5.67 14.24
N PHE A 265 14.80 -5.80 15.22
CA PHE A 265 16.09 -6.48 15.12
C PHE A 265 16.12 -7.67 16.06
N TYR A 266 16.71 -8.77 15.59
CA TYR A 266 16.95 -9.95 16.40
C TYR A 266 18.09 -10.77 15.80
N ARG A 267 18.92 -11.35 16.66
CA ARG A 267 20.08 -12.17 16.26
C ARG A 267 21.02 -11.41 15.32
N GLY A 268 21.22 -10.12 15.60
CA GLY A 268 22.16 -9.25 14.89
C GLY A 268 21.71 -8.72 13.52
N ARG A 269 20.48 -8.99 13.07
CA ARG A 269 19.93 -8.44 11.82
C ARG A 269 18.44 -8.12 11.91
N ASP A 270 17.90 -7.58 10.83
CA ASP A 270 16.47 -7.26 10.73
C ASP A 270 15.59 -8.51 10.76
N SER A 271 14.47 -8.46 11.48
CA SER A 271 13.56 -9.61 11.56
C SER A 271 12.83 -9.89 10.24
N LEU A 272 12.60 -8.88 9.40
CA LEU A 272 12.02 -9.11 8.07
C LEU A 272 13.03 -9.77 7.13
N ASP A 273 14.34 -9.60 7.37
CA ASP A 273 15.38 -10.34 6.66
C ASP A 273 15.38 -11.82 7.06
N TRP A 274 15.28 -12.15 8.36
CA TRP A 274 15.04 -13.54 8.81
C TRP A 274 13.79 -14.15 8.19
N LEU A 275 12.66 -13.46 8.28
CA LEU A 275 11.38 -13.97 7.76
C LEU A 275 11.39 -14.16 6.24
N ASN A 276 12.16 -13.34 5.51
CA ASN A 276 12.38 -13.52 4.08
C ASN A 276 13.22 -14.75 3.77
N GLU A 277 14.36 -14.94 4.43
CA GLU A 277 15.23 -16.11 4.22
C GLU A 277 14.53 -17.42 4.61
N MET A 278 13.67 -17.36 5.63
CA MET A 278 12.79 -18.47 6.05
C MET A 278 11.67 -18.78 5.04
N GLY A 279 11.45 -17.93 4.03
CA GLY A 279 10.39 -18.09 3.02
C GLY A 279 8.97 -17.78 3.53
N VAL A 280 8.83 -17.10 4.66
CA VAL A 280 7.52 -16.88 5.32
C VAL A 280 6.58 -16.03 4.46
N TYR A 281 7.12 -15.10 3.66
CA TYR A 281 6.35 -14.25 2.75
C TYR A 281 5.87 -14.97 1.49
N ASP A 282 6.40 -16.16 1.20
CA ASP A 282 6.14 -16.88 -0.04
C ASP A 282 5.11 -18.00 0.14
N ILE A 283 4.67 -18.26 1.36
CA ILE A 283 3.66 -19.26 1.66
C ILE A 283 2.29 -18.80 1.11
N PRO A 284 1.70 -19.55 0.15
CA PRO A 284 0.37 -19.26 -0.36
C PRO A 284 -0.68 -19.26 0.75
N VAL A 285 -1.67 -18.36 0.63
CA VAL A 285 -2.75 -18.19 1.63
C VAL A 285 -3.52 -19.49 1.87
N GLN A 286 -3.63 -20.37 0.87
CA GLN A 286 -4.30 -21.67 0.99
C GLN A 286 -3.53 -22.65 1.88
N LEU A 287 -2.21 -22.48 2.00
CA LEU A 287 -1.33 -23.31 2.83
C LEU A 287 -1.11 -22.73 4.22
N GLN A 288 -1.63 -21.53 4.50
CA GLN A 288 -1.51 -20.92 5.82
C GLN A 288 -2.35 -21.67 6.86
N PRO A 289 -1.89 -21.76 8.12
CA PRO A 289 -2.74 -22.21 9.22
C PRO A 289 -3.99 -21.30 9.35
N GLY A 290 -5.17 -21.90 9.15
CA GLY A 290 -6.46 -21.21 9.07
C GLY A 290 -6.92 -20.82 7.66
N GLY A 291 -6.14 -21.14 6.62
CA GLY A 291 -6.47 -20.88 5.22
C GLY A 291 -6.79 -19.41 4.94
N LEU A 292 -7.93 -19.16 4.29
CA LEU A 292 -8.39 -17.81 3.95
C LEU A 292 -8.63 -16.90 5.17
N ALA A 293 -8.84 -17.44 6.38
CA ALA A 293 -8.95 -16.62 7.60
C ALA A 293 -7.65 -15.85 7.91
N ALA A 294 -6.52 -16.24 7.32
CA ALA A 294 -5.28 -15.46 7.41
C ALA A 294 -5.42 -14.04 6.86
N ARG A 295 -6.36 -13.80 5.93
CA ARG A 295 -6.65 -12.48 5.35
C ARG A 295 -7.14 -11.46 6.37
N GLU A 296 -7.74 -11.93 7.47
CA GLU A 296 -8.32 -11.10 8.53
C GLU A 296 -7.30 -10.77 9.64
N LYS A 297 -6.12 -11.39 9.61
CA LYS A 297 -5.08 -11.15 10.62
C LYS A 297 -4.55 -9.73 10.50
N THR A 298 -4.45 -9.05 11.65
CA THR A 298 -3.83 -7.73 11.73
C THR A 298 -2.33 -7.86 11.56
N ASN A 299 -1.72 -7.02 10.72
CA ASN A 299 -0.27 -7.01 10.55
C ASN A 299 0.44 -6.59 11.84
N HIS A 300 1.59 -7.22 12.09
CA HIS A 300 2.51 -6.83 13.14
C HIS A 300 3.00 -5.40 12.92
N TYR A 301 2.99 -4.57 13.96
CA TYR A 301 3.54 -3.22 13.84
C TYR A 301 5.06 -3.20 14.00
N PHE A 302 5.67 -2.27 13.25
CA PHE A 302 7.09 -1.99 13.10
C PHE A 302 7.27 -0.48 12.91
N THR A 303 8.49 0.02 13.10
CA THR A 303 8.88 1.33 12.57
C THR A 303 10.17 1.22 11.77
N GLY A 304 10.29 2.04 10.73
CA GLY A 304 11.58 2.32 10.07
C GLY A 304 12.10 3.72 10.39
N ARG A 305 11.36 4.51 11.17
CA ARG A 305 11.76 5.87 11.52
C ARG A 305 13.08 5.85 12.28
N ASP A 306 13.98 6.77 11.92
CA ASP A 306 15.30 6.96 12.54
C ASP A 306 16.16 5.67 12.59
N GLY A 307 16.10 4.85 11.53
CA GLY A 307 16.84 3.58 11.43
C GLY A 307 16.09 2.38 11.99
N GLY A 308 14.84 2.57 12.43
CA GLY A 308 13.99 1.50 12.93
C GLY A 308 14.31 1.09 14.38
N ARG A 309 13.29 0.61 15.10
CA ARG A 309 13.40 0.07 16.46
C ARG A 309 12.16 -0.74 16.81
N ASP A 310 12.20 -1.42 17.96
CA ASP A 310 11.00 -1.98 18.55
C ASP A 310 10.05 -0.85 18.98
N ILE A 311 8.81 -0.90 18.52
CA ILE A 311 7.74 -0.12 19.14
C ILE A 311 7.31 -0.89 20.39
N ASP A 312 7.92 -0.60 21.54
CA ASP A 312 7.53 -1.16 22.82
C ASP A 312 6.57 -0.20 23.54
N LEU A 313 5.27 -0.52 23.52
CA LEU A 313 4.25 0.31 24.17
C LEU A 313 4.46 0.39 25.69
N ARG A 314 5.05 -0.64 26.32
CA ARG A 314 5.36 -0.63 27.75
C ARG A 314 6.47 0.37 28.06
N GLN A 315 7.47 0.45 27.18
CA GLN A 315 8.50 1.48 27.26
C GLN A 315 7.91 2.88 27.10
N PHE A 316 7.02 3.10 26.12
CA PHE A 316 6.33 4.40 25.98
C PHE A 316 5.45 4.74 27.18
N ALA A 317 4.88 3.75 27.88
CA ALA A 317 4.14 4.00 29.11
C ALA A 317 5.03 4.55 30.23
N LEU A 318 6.27 4.03 30.37
CA LEU A 318 7.26 4.58 31.30
C LEU A 318 7.68 6.01 30.93
N GLU A 319 7.68 6.33 29.64
CA GLU A 319 8.01 7.66 29.11
C GLU A 319 6.83 8.65 29.15
N GLY A 320 5.67 8.22 29.66
CA GLY A 320 4.52 9.08 29.94
C GLY A 320 3.34 8.94 28.97
N MET A 321 3.42 8.06 27.97
CA MET A 321 2.26 7.73 27.13
C MET A 321 1.20 7.01 27.96
N ARG A 322 -0.05 7.48 27.91
CA ARG A 322 -1.14 6.85 28.67
C ARG A 322 -1.82 5.78 27.83
N LEU A 323 -1.75 4.54 28.29
CA LEU A 323 -2.35 3.41 27.61
C LEU A 323 -3.70 3.04 28.21
N TYR A 324 -4.62 2.61 27.35
CA TYR A 324 -5.95 2.12 27.70
C TYR A 324 -6.21 0.81 26.96
N GLY A 325 -7.14 0.00 27.48
CA GLY A 325 -7.65 -1.14 26.72
C GLY A 325 -8.47 -0.68 25.49
N ARG A 326 -9.19 -1.62 24.89
CA ARG A 326 -9.96 -1.34 23.66
C ARG A 326 -11.06 -0.31 23.95
N LEU A 327 -11.17 0.74 23.13
CA LEU A 327 -12.29 1.70 23.21
C LEU A 327 -13.63 0.96 22.97
N LYS A 328 -14.56 1.12 23.92
CA LYS A 328 -15.89 0.48 23.90
C LYS A 328 -17.00 1.48 23.60
N ARG A 329 -16.93 2.68 24.18
CA ARG A 329 -17.97 3.70 24.08
C ARG A 329 -17.37 5.09 24.17
N ALA A 330 -17.95 6.01 23.43
CA ALA A 330 -17.77 7.44 23.60
C ALA A 330 -19.14 8.10 23.80
N ASN A 331 -19.25 9.01 24.76
CA ASN A 331 -20.45 9.79 25.01
C ASN A 331 -20.10 11.15 25.63
N GLY A 332 -20.26 12.23 24.87
CA GLY A 332 -19.78 13.54 25.29
C GLY A 332 -18.28 13.47 25.61
N THR A 333 -17.87 14.03 26.74
CA THR A 333 -16.46 14.04 27.16
C THR A 333 -15.97 12.70 27.71
N SER A 334 -16.86 11.77 28.06
CA SER A 334 -16.48 10.52 28.72
C SER A 334 -16.31 9.38 27.72
N LEU A 335 -15.12 8.78 27.74
CA LEU A 335 -14.78 7.56 27.01
C LEU A 335 -14.68 6.38 27.96
N GLN A 336 -15.12 5.22 27.49
CA GLN A 336 -15.02 3.95 28.22
C GLN A 336 -14.21 2.93 27.44
N PHE A 337 -13.33 2.23 28.16
CA PHE A 337 -12.43 1.21 27.63
C PHE A 337 -12.69 -0.13 28.27
N ALA A 338 -12.39 -1.21 27.54
CA ALA A 338 -12.39 -2.54 28.10
C ALA A 338 -11.23 -2.69 29.11
N PRO A 339 -11.43 -3.43 30.22
CA PRO A 339 -10.37 -3.83 31.13
C PRO A 339 -9.61 -5.01 30.49
N ASN A 340 -8.82 -4.71 29.47
CA ASN A 340 -8.05 -5.73 28.74
C ASN A 340 -6.68 -5.22 28.27
N LEU A 341 -6.18 -4.14 28.84
CA LEU A 341 -4.90 -3.55 28.46
C LEU A 341 -3.75 -4.53 28.73
N ALA A 342 -3.69 -5.12 29.93
CA ALA A 342 -2.64 -6.05 30.29
C ALA A 342 -2.61 -7.25 29.32
N ALA A 343 -3.77 -7.87 29.09
CA ALA A 343 -3.92 -8.99 28.18
C ALA A 343 -3.52 -8.65 26.73
N SER A 344 -3.83 -7.45 26.25
CA SER A 344 -3.43 -7.00 24.91
C SER A 344 -1.91 -6.78 24.80
N LEU A 345 -1.26 -6.24 25.82
CA LEU A 345 0.20 -6.08 25.85
C LEU A 345 0.90 -7.45 25.94
N ASP A 346 0.42 -8.34 26.80
CA ASP A 346 0.98 -9.70 26.97
C ASP A 346 0.86 -10.50 25.67
N TYR A 347 -0.27 -10.36 24.96
CA TYR A 347 -0.45 -10.98 23.65
C TYR A 347 0.57 -10.45 22.63
N ALA A 348 0.74 -9.12 22.53
CA ALA A 348 1.69 -8.53 21.60
C ALA A 348 3.12 -9.02 21.86
N ASP A 349 3.55 -9.08 23.12
CA ASP A 349 4.86 -9.61 23.52
C ASP A 349 5.00 -11.10 23.18
N SER A 350 3.97 -11.90 23.42
CA SER A 350 4.00 -13.34 23.10
C SER A 350 4.22 -13.61 21.61
N VAL A 351 3.66 -12.75 20.74
CA VAL A 351 3.83 -12.88 19.29
C VAL A 351 5.23 -12.49 18.86
N ALA A 352 5.79 -11.41 19.42
CA ALA A 352 7.18 -11.04 19.18
C ALA A 352 8.15 -12.15 19.60
N GLU A 353 7.95 -12.75 20.77
CA GLU A 353 8.77 -13.88 21.22
C GLU A 353 8.55 -15.14 20.36
N SER A 354 7.34 -15.40 19.86
CA SER A 354 7.09 -16.49 18.92
C SER A 354 7.91 -16.34 17.64
N ILE A 355 7.99 -15.12 17.08
CA ILE A 355 8.82 -14.82 15.91
C ILE A 355 10.29 -15.11 16.21
N LYS A 356 10.80 -14.66 17.36
CA LYS A 356 12.18 -14.94 17.81
C LYS A 356 12.45 -16.44 17.92
N ASN A 357 11.52 -17.19 18.51
CA ASN A 357 11.65 -18.64 18.65
C ASN A 357 11.69 -19.37 17.29
N ASP A 358 10.92 -18.89 16.30
CA ASP A 358 10.96 -19.45 14.95
C ASP A 358 12.27 -19.12 14.23
N ILE A 359 12.82 -17.92 14.44
CA ILE A 359 14.15 -17.52 13.95
C ILE A 359 15.24 -18.40 14.59
N ASP A 360 15.20 -18.60 15.90
CA ASP A 360 16.16 -19.47 16.60
C ASP A 360 16.14 -20.91 16.09
N ARG A 361 14.93 -21.44 15.84
CA ARG A 361 14.76 -22.78 15.26
C ARG A 361 15.34 -22.85 13.85
N TYR A 362 15.18 -21.79 13.05
CA TYR A 362 15.76 -21.69 11.71
C TYR A 362 17.30 -21.64 11.77
N ILE A 363 17.87 -20.75 12.59
CA ILE A 363 19.32 -20.61 12.78
C ILE A 363 19.95 -21.95 13.20
N ALA A 364 19.34 -22.64 14.16
CA ALA A 364 19.82 -23.93 14.64
C ALA A 364 19.72 -25.03 13.55
N ARG A 365 18.67 -25.00 12.73
CA ARG A 365 18.47 -25.96 11.63
C ARG A 365 19.48 -25.77 10.50
N GLU A 366 19.75 -24.53 10.13
CA GLU A 366 20.68 -24.19 9.04
C GLU A 366 22.15 -24.11 9.49
N GLY A 367 22.42 -24.14 10.80
CA GLY A 367 23.76 -24.03 11.35
C GLY A 367 24.37 -22.64 11.18
N ILE A 368 23.55 -21.59 11.20
CA ILE A 368 23.99 -20.20 11.02
C ILE A 368 24.64 -19.69 12.30
N GLU A 369 25.80 -19.03 12.18
CA GLU A 369 26.42 -18.32 13.30
C GLU A 369 25.74 -16.96 13.48
N ALA A 370 25.14 -16.73 14.65
CA ALA A 370 24.49 -15.47 14.99
C ALA A 370 24.66 -15.14 16.49
N PRO A 371 24.66 -13.85 16.87
CA PRO A 371 24.70 -13.43 18.27
C PRO A 371 23.58 -14.07 19.11
N THR A 372 23.79 -14.20 20.43
CA THR A 372 22.74 -14.62 21.35
C THR A 372 22.16 -13.46 22.12
N GLU A 373 20.83 -13.44 22.20
CA GLU A 373 20.05 -12.42 22.88
C GLU A 373 19.15 -13.08 23.91
N ALA A 374 18.98 -12.43 25.06
CA ALA A 374 18.09 -12.93 26.11
C ALA A 374 16.61 -12.76 25.70
N PRO A 375 15.71 -13.62 26.21
CA PRO A 375 14.27 -13.42 26.06
C PRO A 375 13.82 -12.05 26.58
N TYR A 376 12.79 -11.48 25.95
CA TYR A 376 12.25 -10.19 26.39
C TYR A 376 11.60 -10.30 27.77
N VAL A 377 11.83 -9.28 28.60
CA VAL A 377 11.16 -9.11 29.90
C VAL A 377 10.34 -7.83 29.84
N PRO A 378 9.02 -7.88 30.12
CA PRO A 378 8.17 -6.68 30.16
C PRO A 378 8.75 -5.61 31.08
N VAL A 379 8.99 -4.42 30.53
CA VAL A 379 9.57 -3.29 31.29
C VAL A 379 8.55 -2.58 32.17
N TRP A 380 7.25 -2.77 31.89
CA TRP A 380 6.16 -2.14 32.61
C TRP A 380 4.88 -2.97 32.57
N HIS A 381 4.12 -2.91 33.66
CA HIS A 381 2.77 -3.46 33.77
C HIS A 381 1.81 -2.36 34.23
N PRO A 382 0.56 -2.35 33.73
CA PRO A 382 -0.44 -1.40 34.22
C PRO A 382 -0.66 -1.63 35.72
N PRO A 383 -0.48 -0.61 36.57
CA PRO A 383 -0.71 -0.75 38.01
C PRO A 383 -2.20 -1.01 38.32
N PHE A 384 -3.08 -0.51 37.45
CA PHE A 384 -4.50 -0.82 37.37
C PHE A 384 -4.96 -0.58 35.94
N GLU A 385 -6.09 -1.16 35.54
CA GLU A 385 -6.65 -0.94 34.22
C GLU A 385 -7.59 0.26 34.22
N ALA A 386 -7.11 1.40 33.71
CA ALA A 386 -7.94 2.59 33.53
C ALA A 386 -9.02 2.32 32.48
N THR A 387 -10.27 2.29 32.92
CA THR A 387 -11.44 2.00 32.06
C THR A 387 -12.18 3.26 31.61
N GLU A 388 -11.78 4.44 32.08
CA GLU A 388 -12.42 5.71 31.75
C GLU A 388 -11.41 6.81 31.43
N LEU A 389 -11.79 7.70 30.51
CA LEU A 389 -11.07 8.94 30.19
C LEU A 389 -12.08 10.06 29.98
N ASP A 390 -11.95 11.14 30.74
CA ASP A 390 -12.64 12.39 30.42
C ASP A 390 -11.74 13.29 29.54
N LEU A 391 -12.22 13.61 28.35
CA LEU A 391 -11.50 14.37 27.33
C LEU A 391 -11.18 15.79 27.78
N ALA A 392 -12.10 16.46 28.49
CA ALA A 392 -11.91 17.85 28.92
C ALA A 392 -10.88 17.93 30.05
N ILE A 393 -11.00 17.07 31.07
CA ILE A 393 -10.07 17.01 32.21
C ILE A 393 -8.65 16.68 31.75
N ASN A 394 -8.51 15.87 30.70
CA ASN A 394 -7.21 15.44 30.20
C ASN A 394 -6.67 16.33 29.06
N GLU A 395 -7.40 17.40 28.73
CA GLU A 395 -7.06 18.38 27.69
C GLU A 395 -6.86 17.73 26.31
N VAL A 396 -7.61 16.65 26.04
CA VAL A 396 -7.57 15.95 24.75
C VAL A 396 -8.32 16.79 23.73
N SER A 397 -7.61 17.37 22.77
CA SER A 397 -8.22 18.20 21.72
C SER A 397 -8.44 17.45 20.42
N THR A 398 -7.72 16.34 20.22
CA THR A 398 -7.75 15.57 18.97
C THR A 398 -7.91 14.08 19.23
N ILE A 399 -8.73 13.42 18.42
CA ILE A 399 -8.82 11.97 18.32
C ILE A 399 -8.40 11.53 16.91
N ILE A 400 -7.41 10.63 16.84
CA ILE A 400 -6.98 9.99 15.60
C ILE A 400 -7.57 8.58 15.52
N TRP A 401 -8.44 8.35 14.54
CA TRP A 401 -9.02 7.06 14.23
C TRP A 401 -8.05 6.23 13.39
N SER A 402 -7.38 5.26 14.01
CA SER A 402 -6.46 4.31 13.37
C SER A 402 -7.05 2.89 13.38
N ILE A 403 -8.33 2.77 13.03
CA ILE A 403 -9.11 1.54 13.11
C ILE A 403 -9.40 0.88 11.77
N GLY A 404 -8.64 1.27 10.73
CA GLY A 404 -8.64 0.62 9.42
C GLY A 404 -9.67 1.16 8.44
N TYR A 405 -9.88 0.41 7.37
CA TYR A 405 -10.72 0.78 6.24
C TYR A 405 -11.71 -0.34 5.92
N ARG A 406 -12.78 0.01 5.21
CA ARG A 406 -13.60 -0.94 4.47
C ARG A 406 -13.25 -0.86 3.00
N ALA A 407 -13.13 -2.01 2.37
CA ALA A 407 -13.14 -2.09 0.92
C ALA A 407 -14.52 -1.65 0.42
N ASP A 408 -14.53 -0.95 -0.71
CA ASP A 408 -15.75 -0.53 -1.38
C ASP A 408 -15.63 -0.75 -2.88
N TYR A 409 -16.32 -1.78 -3.35
CA TYR A 409 -16.38 -2.12 -4.77
C TYR A 409 -17.78 -1.93 -5.34
N SER A 410 -18.66 -1.14 -4.69
CA SER A 410 -20.05 -0.97 -5.14
C SER A 410 -20.19 -0.34 -6.53
N TRP A 411 -19.12 0.27 -7.03
CA TRP A 411 -19.04 0.81 -8.40
C TRP A 411 -18.84 -0.30 -9.45
N ILE A 412 -18.36 -1.48 -9.05
CA ILE A 412 -18.25 -2.66 -9.90
C ILE A 412 -19.58 -3.41 -9.86
N ARG A 413 -20.36 -3.30 -10.92
CA ARG A 413 -21.67 -3.93 -11.08
C ARG A 413 -21.56 -5.17 -11.96
N VAL A 414 -20.62 -6.04 -11.58
CA VAL A 414 -20.37 -7.35 -12.20
C VAL A 414 -20.51 -8.39 -11.09
N GLY A 415 -21.07 -9.56 -11.39
CA GLY A 415 -21.39 -10.62 -10.42
C GLY A 415 -20.17 -11.38 -9.88
N VAL A 416 -19.16 -10.68 -9.38
CA VAL A 416 -17.84 -11.24 -8.99
C VAL A 416 -17.60 -11.26 -7.47
N PHE A 417 -18.46 -10.65 -6.67
CA PHE A 417 -18.28 -10.53 -5.21
C PHE A 417 -18.99 -11.64 -4.43
N ASP A 418 -18.42 -12.01 -3.29
CA ASP A 418 -19.07 -12.87 -2.31
C ASP A 418 -20.10 -12.09 -1.45
N GLY A 419 -20.77 -12.79 -0.53
CA GLY A 419 -21.76 -12.19 0.37
C GLY A 419 -21.19 -11.15 1.36
N LEU A 420 -19.86 -11.03 1.46
CA LEU A 420 -19.16 -10.05 2.29
C LEU A 420 -18.61 -8.88 1.46
N GLY A 421 -18.91 -8.83 0.15
CA GLY A 421 -18.45 -7.80 -0.76
C GLY A 421 -16.98 -7.93 -1.16
N GLN A 422 -16.36 -9.09 -0.94
CA GLN A 422 -14.98 -9.36 -1.38
C GLN A 422 -14.98 -10.01 -2.76
N PRO A 423 -14.03 -9.66 -3.64
CA PRO A 423 -13.95 -10.27 -4.96
C PRO A 423 -13.57 -11.75 -4.86
N THR A 424 -14.27 -12.58 -5.62
CA THR A 424 -13.97 -14.01 -5.75
C THR A 424 -12.91 -14.20 -6.84
N HIS A 425 -11.76 -14.77 -6.47
CA HIS A 425 -10.62 -14.91 -7.37
C HIS A 425 -9.67 -16.03 -6.94
N THR A 426 -8.85 -16.51 -7.88
CA THR A 426 -7.65 -17.31 -7.62
C THR A 426 -6.43 -16.55 -8.12
N ARG A 427 -5.59 -16.06 -7.20
CA ARG A 427 -4.41 -15.21 -7.50
C ARG A 427 -4.72 -14.05 -8.47
N GLY A 428 -5.79 -13.30 -8.19
CA GLY A 428 -6.24 -12.18 -9.01
C GLY A 428 -7.10 -12.54 -10.22
N VAL A 429 -7.11 -13.79 -10.69
CA VAL A 429 -7.98 -14.20 -11.81
C VAL A 429 -9.38 -14.54 -11.29
N THR A 430 -10.40 -13.88 -11.82
CA THR A 430 -11.80 -14.08 -11.39
C THR A 430 -12.51 -15.16 -12.22
N GLY A 431 -13.73 -15.53 -11.80
CA GLY A 431 -14.61 -16.38 -12.61
C GLY A 431 -15.24 -15.68 -13.82
N ILE A 432 -15.07 -14.35 -13.93
CA ILE A 432 -15.58 -13.54 -15.05
C ILE A 432 -14.43 -13.34 -16.04
N PRO A 433 -14.53 -13.88 -17.27
CA PRO A 433 -13.49 -13.71 -18.29
C PRO A 433 -13.16 -12.23 -18.52
N GLY A 434 -11.88 -11.92 -18.55
CA GLY A 434 -11.38 -10.55 -18.74
C GLY A 434 -11.38 -9.66 -17.48
N LEU A 435 -11.92 -10.11 -16.34
CA LEU A 435 -11.86 -9.34 -15.08
C LEU A 435 -10.81 -9.89 -14.12
N TYR A 436 -9.92 -9.03 -13.65
CA TYR A 436 -8.81 -9.36 -12.77
C TYR A 436 -8.71 -8.39 -11.58
N PHE A 437 -8.16 -8.86 -10.47
CA PHE A 437 -7.83 -8.05 -9.29
C PHE A 437 -6.34 -8.16 -8.97
N LEU A 438 -5.71 -7.05 -8.61
CA LEU A 438 -4.30 -7.01 -8.26
C LEU A 438 -4.06 -6.05 -7.09
N GLY A 439 -3.06 -6.35 -6.24
CA GLY A 439 -2.75 -5.53 -5.07
C GLY A 439 -3.69 -5.71 -3.88
N LEU A 440 -4.50 -6.77 -3.87
CA LEU A 440 -5.29 -7.13 -2.68
C LEU A 440 -4.39 -7.66 -1.55
N PRO A 441 -4.72 -7.37 -0.27
CA PRO A 441 -4.08 -8.06 0.85
C PRO A 441 -4.23 -9.56 0.69
N TRP A 442 -3.13 -10.31 0.84
CA TRP A 442 -3.14 -11.78 0.72
C TRP A 442 -3.75 -12.29 -0.60
N LEU A 443 -3.46 -11.58 -1.71
CA LEU A 443 -3.89 -11.98 -3.05
C LEU A 443 -3.44 -13.41 -3.37
N HIS A 444 -2.16 -13.69 -3.16
CA HIS A 444 -1.58 -15.02 -3.23
C HIS A 444 -0.88 -15.41 -1.94
N THR A 445 0.00 -14.56 -1.41
CA THR A 445 0.81 -14.82 -0.21
C THR A 445 0.75 -13.65 0.77
N TRP A 446 1.35 -13.78 1.96
CA TRP A 446 1.51 -12.63 2.86
C TRP A 446 2.34 -11.50 2.23
N GLY A 447 3.24 -11.85 1.31
CA GLY A 447 4.07 -10.91 0.56
C GLY A 447 3.32 -10.06 -0.47
N SER A 448 2.15 -10.48 -0.97
CA SER A 448 1.44 -9.83 -2.10
C SER A 448 1.23 -8.31 -1.98
N GLY A 449 1.09 -7.78 -0.76
CA GLY A 449 0.91 -6.34 -0.53
C GLY A 449 2.21 -5.51 -0.51
N ARG A 450 3.38 -6.14 -0.71
CA ARG A 450 4.72 -5.51 -0.64
C ARG A 450 5.27 -5.31 -2.05
N PHE A 451 6.23 -4.39 -2.21
CA PHE A 451 6.91 -4.16 -3.49
C PHE A 451 7.46 -5.47 -4.09
N ALA A 452 8.32 -6.21 -3.38
CA ALA A 452 8.85 -7.48 -3.89
C ALA A 452 7.77 -8.56 -4.19
N GLY A 453 6.65 -8.55 -3.48
CA GLY A 453 5.57 -9.51 -3.70
C GLY A 453 4.70 -9.17 -4.90
N ILE A 454 4.41 -7.88 -5.12
CA ILE A 454 3.47 -7.45 -6.16
C ILE A 454 3.99 -7.74 -7.57
N ALA A 455 5.31 -7.75 -7.77
CA ALA A 455 5.94 -8.07 -9.04
C ALA A 455 5.50 -9.47 -9.57
N ARG A 456 5.58 -10.50 -8.71
CA ARG A 456 5.21 -11.88 -9.07
C ARG A 456 3.72 -12.06 -9.33
N ASP A 457 2.89 -11.35 -8.58
CA ASP A 457 1.44 -11.39 -8.77
C ASP A 457 1.03 -10.65 -10.06
N ALA A 458 1.70 -9.54 -10.39
CA ALA A 458 1.49 -8.82 -11.64
C ALA A 458 1.90 -9.64 -12.86
N GLU A 459 3.03 -10.33 -12.80
CA GLU A 459 3.48 -11.25 -13.86
C GLU A 459 2.44 -12.33 -14.13
N TYR A 460 1.90 -12.95 -13.08
CA TYR A 460 0.89 -14.00 -13.19
C TYR A 460 -0.40 -13.49 -13.86
N VAL A 461 -0.90 -12.32 -13.42
CA VAL A 461 -2.13 -11.73 -14.00
C VAL A 461 -1.90 -11.30 -15.45
N ALA A 462 -0.78 -10.65 -15.76
CA ALA A 462 -0.46 -10.26 -17.13
C ALA A 462 -0.30 -11.47 -18.06
N GLY A 463 0.33 -12.56 -17.58
CA GLY A 463 0.44 -13.81 -18.32
C GLY A 463 -0.91 -14.46 -18.61
N ALA A 464 -1.86 -14.40 -17.67
CA ALA A 464 -3.23 -14.88 -17.89
C ALA A 464 -3.96 -14.08 -18.99
N ILE A 465 -3.75 -12.76 -19.05
CA ILE A 465 -4.30 -11.89 -20.10
C ILE A 465 -3.66 -12.23 -21.46
N GLY A 466 -2.33 -12.29 -21.53
CA GLY A 466 -1.61 -12.65 -22.76
C GLY A 466 -2.01 -14.02 -23.31
N GLY A 467 -2.19 -15.02 -22.43
CA GLY A 467 -2.68 -16.34 -22.81
C GLY A 467 -4.11 -16.33 -23.37
N ALA A 468 -5.01 -15.53 -22.79
CA ALA A 468 -6.39 -15.39 -23.27
C ALA A 468 -6.46 -14.71 -24.65
N LEU A 469 -5.68 -13.64 -24.85
CA LEU A 469 -5.60 -12.92 -26.12
C LEU A 469 -4.97 -13.78 -27.23
N GLY A 470 -3.89 -14.50 -26.93
CA GLY A 470 -3.25 -15.43 -27.86
C GLY A 470 -4.13 -16.64 -28.23
N GLY A 471 -4.92 -17.15 -27.28
CA GLY A 471 -5.89 -18.21 -27.52
C GLY A 471 -7.06 -17.77 -28.39
N SER A 472 -7.56 -16.54 -28.21
CA SER A 472 -8.64 -15.97 -29.03
C SER A 472 -8.22 -15.78 -30.49
N ALA A 473 -6.98 -15.33 -30.73
CA ALA A 473 -6.41 -15.20 -32.08
C ALA A 473 -6.23 -16.56 -32.78
N ALA A 474 -5.84 -17.60 -32.04
CA ALA A 474 -5.70 -18.95 -32.58
C ALA A 474 -7.05 -19.61 -32.94
N VAL A 475 -8.11 -19.32 -32.18
CA VAL A 475 -9.47 -19.80 -32.48
C VAL A 475 -10.10 -19.04 -33.65
N ALA A 476 -9.83 -17.73 -33.79
CA ALA A 476 -10.27 -16.93 -34.94
C ALA A 476 -9.57 -17.33 -36.26
N GLY A 477 -8.34 -17.87 -36.20
CA GLY A 477 -7.60 -18.40 -37.34
C GLY A 477 -7.99 -19.83 -37.75
N ALA A 478 -8.75 -20.55 -36.91
CA ALA A 478 -9.21 -21.91 -37.15
C ALA A 478 -10.68 -21.94 -37.58
N ALA A 479 -11.03 -21.20 -38.64
CA ALA A 479 -12.26 -21.47 -39.38
C ALA A 479 -12.08 -22.79 -40.13
N ALA A 480 -12.57 -23.88 -39.54
CA ALA A 480 -12.53 -25.22 -40.11
C ALA A 480 -13.35 -25.29 -41.42
N PRO A 481 -12.88 -25.99 -42.47
CA PRO A 481 -13.66 -26.23 -43.66
C PRO A 481 -14.81 -27.20 -43.34
N ALA A 482 -15.98 -26.93 -43.92
CA ALA A 482 -17.14 -27.80 -43.85
C ALA A 482 -16.82 -29.19 -44.42
N GLY A 483 -17.14 -30.25 -43.66
CA GLY A 483 -16.95 -31.62 -44.12
C GLY A 483 -17.52 -32.68 -43.18
N THR A 484 -18.78 -33.06 -43.43
CA THR A 484 -19.38 -34.42 -43.36
C THR A 484 -19.10 -35.35 -42.17
N ALA A 485 -20.19 -35.72 -41.49
CA ALA A 485 -20.29 -36.85 -40.55
C ALA A 485 -19.96 -38.21 -41.21
N PRO A 486 -19.57 -39.20 -40.38
CA PRO A 486 -20.44 -40.38 -40.29
C PRO A 486 -20.67 -40.91 -38.87
N ASP A 487 -21.67 -41.79 -38.86
CA ASP A 487 -22.32 -42.56 -37.80
C ASP A 487 -21.45 -43.62 -37.06
N ASP A 488 -22.01 -44.00 -35.91
CA ASP A 488 -21.99 -45.31 -35.22
C ASP A 488 -20.78 -45.79 -34.38
N ALA A 489 -21.09 -45.88 -33.07
CA ALA A 489 -20.95 -47.00 -32.14
C ALA A 489 -19.61 -47.76 -31.98
N GLU A 490 -19.09 -47.80 -30.74
CA GLU A 490 -19.06 -49.04 -29.94
C GLU A 490 -18.66 -48.82 -28.47
N GLU A 491 -19.22 -49.71 -27.66
CA GLU A 491 -19.20 -49.87 -26.22
C GLU A 491 -17.94 -50.62 -25.74
N SER A 492 -17.28 -50.20 -24.65
CA SER A 492 -16.46 -51.13 -23.83
C SER A 492 -16.07 -50.58 -22.45
N THR A 493 -16.74 -51.14 -21.45
CA THR A 493 -16.22 -51.77 -20.22
C THR A 493 -15.24 -51.05 -19.28
N ALA A 494 -15.69 -50.97 -18.03
CA ALA A 494 -14.99 -50.53 -16.82
C ALA A 494 -13.85 -51.45 -16.35
N VAL A 495 -12.87 -50.86 -15.66
CA VAL A 495 -12.14 -51.52 -14.56
C VAL A 495 -11.98 -50.53 -13.41
N ARG A 496 -12.65 -50.86 -12.29
CA ARG A 496 -12.41 -50.31 -10.95
C ARG A 496 -11.12 -50.90 -10.38
N GLN A 497 -10.26 -50.08 -9.80
CA GLN A 497 -9.34 -50.51 -8.75
C GLN A 497 -9.52 -49.65 -7.51
N THR A 498 -9.97 -50.31 -6.45
CA THR A 498 -10.02 -49.89 -5.05
C THR A 498 -8.72 -50.23 -4.33
N VAL A 499 -8.62 -49.78 -3.07
CA VAL A 499 -7.69 -50.15 -1.95
C VAL A 499 -6.59 -49.10 -1.75
N SER A 500 -6.29 -48.55 -0.57
CA SER A 500 -6.82 -48.57 0.81
C SER A 500 -6.02 -47.55 1.61
N SER A 501 -6.66 -46.80 2.52
CA SER A 501 -5.98 -46.10 3.62
C SER A 501 -5.36 -47.08 4.62
N PRO A 502 -4.43 -46.61 5.47
CA PRO A 502 -4.44 -47.00 6.87
C PRO A 502 -4.46 -45.76 7.79
N ALA A 503 -5.29 -45.85 8.81
CA ALA A 503 -5.23 -45.03 10.01
C ALA A 503 -4.34 -45.71 11.05
N GLY A 504 -3.68 -44.92 11.91
CA GLY A 504 -3.29 -45.34 13.26
C GLY A 504 -1.83 -45.13 13.64
N ALA A 505 -1.54 -43.98 14.28
CA ALA A 505 -0.91 -43.86 15.60
C ALA A 505 -0.98 -42.39 16.05
#